data_AF-A0A3S3NQF8-F1
#
_entry.id   AF-A0A3S3NQF8-F1
#
_cell.length_a   1.000
_cell.length_b   1.000
_cell.length_c   1.000
_cell.angle_alpha   90.00
_cell.angle_beta   90.00
_cell.angle_gamma   90.00
#
_symmetry.space_group_name_H-M   'P 1'
#
loop_
_entity.id
_entity.type
_entity.pdbx_description
1 polymer ?
#
loop_
_entity_poly.entity_id
_entity_poly.type
_entity_poly.pdbx_seq_one_letter_code
_entity_poly.pdbx_strand_id
1 'polypeptide(L)'
;MNRRQAISTEKTTLAELNGNAGSDYPGSEYRPPDRKNWISGLDPQRLHLYQIVWPGTHDSATNRIGIRFVSRPFAQCQSCSIYKQLVKGSRVLDIRVQEDRRVCHGVLKSYNIDVVINDVKKFISETQSEIVILEIRTEFGHQDPAEFDKYLVEQFGDLLIHQDDRAFHKTVAELLPGRVICVWKPRKTPAPKPGDPLWSAGYLKDNWIDTDLPSTKFESNMKNMSQQEPVSTRKYFYRVENTVTPQPDNPVVCVWPVTKRIRGYARLFIAQAFSRGFADRLQVFSTDFIDEDFVDACVGVTYARLEGKA
;
A
#
# COMPACT_ATOMS: atom_id res chain seq x y z
N MET A 1 27.95 6.59 -18.26
CA MET A 1 28.13 6.10 -16.88
C MET A 1 27.67 4.65 -16.84
N ASN A 2 28.47 3.71 -16.30
CA ASN A 2 28.09 2.30 -16.24
C ASN A 2 26.86 2.13 -15.31
N ARG A 3 25.78 1.45 -15.73
CA ARG A 3 24.54 1.30 -14.93
C ARG A 3 24.81 0.75 -13.53
N ARG A 4 25.76 -0.18 -13.39
CA ARG A 4 26.18 -0.73 -12.08
C ARG A 4 26.80 0.33 -11.18
N GLN A 5 27.59 1.25 -11.76
CA GLN A 5 28.20 2.36 -11.05
C GLN A 5 27.12 3.33 -10.55
N ALA A 6 26.12 3.66 -11.38
CA ALA A 6 25.00 4.52 -10.98
C ALA A 6 24.23 3.93 -9.79
N ILE A 7 23.87 2.65 -9.85
CA ILE A 7 23.19 1.96 -8.74
C ILE A 7 24.06 1.96 -7.48
N SER A 8 25.37 1.72 -7.62
CA SER A 8 26.28 1.75 -6.48
C SER A 8 26.32 3.13 -5.83
N THR A 9 26.47 4.19 -6.61
CA THR A 9 26.45 5.57 -6.13
C THR A 9 25.15 5.88 -5.41
N GLU A 10 24.00 5.56 -6.02
CA GLU A 10 22.68 5.80 -5.44
C GLU A 10 22.44 5.05 -4.11
N LYS A 11 22.92 3.80 -4.02
CA LYS A 11 22.86 3.03 -2.77
C LYS A 11 23.71 3.68 -1.68
N THR A 12 24.92 4.15 -2.03
CA THR A 12 25.81 4.85 -1.11
C THR A 12 25.17 6.15 -0.63
N THR A 13 24.60 6.95 -1.53
CA THR A 13 23.90 8.21 -1.19
C THR A 13 22.79 7.98 -0.16
N LEU A 14 21.94 6.97 -0.34
CA LEU A 14 20.90 6.66 0.65
C LEU A 14 21.47 6.13 1.97
N ALA A 15 22.52 5.31 1.93
CA ALA A 15 23.15 4.80 3.13
C ALA A 15 23.79 5.92 3.96
N GLU A 16 24.47 6.86 3.30
CA GLU A 16 25.03 8.07 3.91
C GLU A 16 23.94 8.98 4.48
N LEU A 17 22.86 9.20 3.73
CA LEU A 17 21.70 9.95 4.24
C LEU A 17 21.12 9.29 5.49
N ASN A 18 20.99 7.96 5.49
CA ASN A 18 20.51 7.21 6.65
C ASN A 18 21.43 7.35 7.87
N GLY A 19 22.75 7.28 7.66
CA GLY A 19 23.74 7.43 8.72
C GLY A 19 23.77 8.84 9.30
N ASN A 20 23.55 9.87 8.48
CA ASN A 20 23.64 11.26 8.88
C ASN A 20 22.34 11.80 9.50
N ALA A 21 21.19 11.49 8.90
CA ALA A 21 19.90 12.03 9.32
C ALA A 21 19.17 11.16 10.37
N GLY A 22 19.54 9.88 10.47
CA GLY A 22 18.89 8.93 11.37
C GLY A 22 17.47 8.58 10.93
N SER A 23 16.73 7.99 11.87
CA SER A 23 15.39 7.42 11.64
C SER A 23 14.42 7.78 12.77
N ASP A 24 14.70 8.87 13.49
CA ASP A 24 13.85 9.34 14.58
C ASP A 24 12.77 10.30 14.08
N TYR A 25 11.57 10.15 14.61
CA TYR A 25 10.38 10.93 14.31
C TYR A 25 9.31 10.66 15.37
N PRO A 26 8.28 11.52 15.53
CA PRO A 26 7.20 11.25 16.46
C PRO A 26 6.56 9.86 16.25
N GLY A 27 6.68 8.99 17.26
CA GLY A 27 6.16 7.61 17.21
C GLY A 27 7.12 6.57 16.64
N SER A 28 8.37 6.93 16.30
CA SER A 28 9.42 6.02 15.82
C SER A 28 9.63 4.80 16.71
N GLU A 29 9.49 4.94 18.02
CA GLU A 29 9.64 3.88 19.03
C GLU A 29 8.37 3.07 19.31
N TYR A 30 7.21 3.50 18.81
CA TYR A 30 5.95 2.80 19.06
C TYR A 30 5.94 1.45 18.34
N ARG A 31 5.57 0.39 19.07
CA ARG A 31 5.39 -0.96 18.54
C ARG A 31 4.00 -1.44 18.97
N PRO A 32 3.06 -1.69 18.05
CA PRO A 32 1.75 -2.21 18.42
C PRO A 32 1.92 -3.60 19.08
N PRO A 33 1.30 -3.84 20.26
CA PRO A 33 1.41 -5.12 20.96
C PRO A 33 0.76 -6.27 20.18
N ASP A 34 -0.26 -5.95 19.38
CA ASP A 34 -0.90 -6.88 18.45
C ASP A 34 -1.04 -6.22 17.07
N ARG A 35 -0.16 -6.62 16.14
CA ARG A 35 -0.19 -6.15 14.74
C ARG A 35 -1.42 -6.62 13.96
N LYS A 36 -2.08 -7.70 14.40
CA LYS A 36 -3.32 -8.14 13.75
C LYS A 36 -4.48 -7.19 14.07
N ASN A 37 -4.50 -6.61 15.27
CA ASN A 37 -5.58 -5.76 15.78
C ASN A 37 -5.10 -4.33 16.12
N TRP A 38 -4.16 -3.78 15.35
CA TRP A 38 -3.51 -2.53 15.73
C TRP A 38 -4.46 -1.32 15.67
N ILE A 39 -5.47 -1.28 14.79
CA ILE A 39 -6.46 -0.20 14.76
C ILE A 39 -7.32 -0.25 16.01
N SER A 40 -7.76 -1.45 16.43
CA SER A 40 -8.48 -1.65 17.68
C SER A 40 -7.68 -1.21 18.91
N GLY A 41 -6.35 -1.31 18.86
CA GLY A 41 -5.45 -0.85 19.93
C GLY A 41 -5.25 0.67 19.98
N LEU A 42 -5.71 1.41 18.97
CA LEU A 42 -5.54 2.87 18.84
C LEU A 42 -6.86 3.63 18.99
N ASP A 43 -7.70 3.24 19.95
CA ASP A 43 -8.99 3.86 20.27
C ASP A 43 -9.83 4.23 19.03
N PRO A 44 -10.57 3.26 18.46
CA PRO A 44 -11.41 3.48 17.29
C PRO A 44 -12.44 4.61 17.41
N GLN A 45 -12.78 5.07 18.62
CA GLN A 45 -13.72 6.17 18.84
C GLN A 45 -13.08 7.55 18.62
N ARG A 46 -11.76 7.65 18.72
CA ARG A 46 -11.00 8.90 18.50
C ARG A 46 -10.25 8.91 17.17
N LEU A 47 -9.89 7.73 16.67
CA LEU A 47 -9.07 7.60 15.47
C LEU A 47 -9.87 7.91 14.20
N HIS A 48 -9.55 9.02 13.55
CA HIS A 48 -10.14 9.41 12.26
C HIS A 48 -9.40 8.78 11.08
N LEU A 49 -10.10 8.48 9.98
CA LEU A 49 -9.47 7.88 8.79
C LEU A 49 -8.32 8.71 8.24
N TYR A 50 -8.41 10.04 8.25
CA TYR A 50 -7.35 10.92 7.75
C TYR A 50 -6.06 10.85 8.59
N GLN A 51 -6.17 10.51 9.89
CA GLN A 51 -5.00 10.43 10.78
C GLN A 51 -4.15 9.19 10.49
N ILE A 52 -4.75 8.14 9.92
CA ILE A 52 -4.08 6.86 9.70
C ILE A 52 -3.03 6.97 8.60
N VAL A 53 -1.80 6.52 8.92
CA VAL A 53 -0.79 6.13 7.94
C VAL A 53 -0.92 4.64 7.68
N TRP A 54 -1.50 4.30 6.53
CA TRP A 54 -1.85 2.95 6.12
C TRP A 54 -0.62 2.20 5.59
N PRO A 55 -0.16 1.13 6.29
CA PRO A 55 0.85 0.24 5.73
C PRO A 55 0.23 -0.56 4.59
N GLY A 56 0.87 -0.54 3.42
CA GLY A 56 0.38 -1.19 2.21
C GLY A 56 1.37 -2.13 1.56
N THR A 57 0.85 -2.95 0.66
CA THR A 57 1.63 -3.88 -0.15
C THR A 57 1.41 -3.61 -1.63
N HIS A 58 2.53 -3.47 -2.35
CA HIS A 58 2.54 -3.41 -3.81
C HIS A 58 2.38 -4.83 -4.39
N ASP A 59 1.57 -4.96 -5.45
CA ASP A 59 1.30 -6.24 -6.13
C ASP A 59 1.07 -7.41 -5.17
N SER A 60 0.09 -7.23 -4.29
CA SER A 60 -0.06 -7.96 -3.02
C SER A 60 -0.24 -9.47 -3.20
N ALA A 61 -0.90 -9.89 -4.28
CA ALA A 61 -1.27 -11.29 -4.52
C ALA A 61 -0.27 -12.05 -5.44
N THR A 62 0.99 -11.61 -5.47
CA THR A 62 2.06 -12.20 -6.30
C THR A 62 2.84 -13.32 -5.59
N ASN A 63 2.48 -13.74 -4.38
CA ASN A 63 3.19 -14.79 -3.63
C ASN A 63 3.22 -16.18 -4.29
N ARG A 64 2.31 -16.43 -5.24
CA ARG A 64 2.29 -17.64 -6.06
C ARG A 64 2.34 -17.34 -7.57
N ILE A 65 2.74 -16.12 -7.96
CA ILE A 65 2.82 -15.71 -9.37
C ILE A 65 3.76 -16.63 -10.15
N GLY A 66 3.36 -17.01 -11.36
CA GLY A 66 4.21 -17.77 -12.28
C GLY A 66 4.77 -19.10 -11.74
N ILE A 67 5.80 -19.61 -12.43
CA ILE A 67 6.46 -20.87 -12.12
C ILE A 67 7.58 -20.61 -11.10
N ARG A 68 7.58 -21.39 -10.01
CA ARG A 68 8.61 -21.30 -8.97
C ARG A 68 9.99 -21.50 -9.58
N PHE A 69 10.94 -20.62 -9.24
CA PHE A 69 12.33 -20.61 -9.75
C PHE A 69 12.52 -20.32 -11.24
N VAL A 70 11.46 -20.15 -12.03
CA VAL A 70 11.55 -19.80 -13.45
C VAL A 70 11.07 -18.36 -13.65
N SER A 71 9.76 -18.14 -13.72
CA SER A 71 9.21 -16.80 -13.98
C SER A 71 8.90 -16.01 -12.71
N ARG A 72 8.64 -16.70 -11.58
CA ARG A 72 8.29 -16.07 -10.31
C ARG A 72 9.30 -15.02 -9.82
N PRO A 73 10.63 -15.27 -9.84
CA PRO A 73 11.60 -14.30 -9.31
C PRO A 73 11.56 -12.92 -9.99
N PHE A 74 11.02 -12.83 -11.21
CA PHE A 74 10.91 -11.60 -12.00
C PHE A 74 9.63 -10.80 -11.76
N ALA A 75 8.66 -11.35 -11.03
CA ALA A 75 7.35 -10.70 -10.80
C ALA A 75 6.83 -10.84 -9.36
N GLN A 76 7.53 -11.56 -8.49
CA GLN A 76 7.11 -11.74 -7.12
C GLN A 76 7.41 -10.49 -6.30
N CYS A 77 6.37 -9.76 -5.91
CA CYS A 77 6.44 -8.60 -5.03
C CYS A 77 6.13 -8.95 -3.57
N GLN A 78 5.43 -10.05 -3.31
CA GLN A 78 5.17 -10.54 -1.95
C GLN A 78 5.54 -12.02 -1.80
N SER A 79 5.93 -12.43 -0.59
CA SER A 79 6.20 -13.83 -0.25
C SER A 79 5.07 -14.47 0.57
N CYS A 80 4.28 -13.65 1.27
CA CYS A 80 3.19 -14.07 2.15
C CYS A 80 1.84 -14.02 1.42
N SER A 81 0.86 -14.84 1.86
CA SER A 81 -0.53 -14.70 1.38
C SER A 81 -1.15 -13.39 1.85
N ILE A 82 -2.29 -13.02 1.28
CA ILE A 82 -3.05 -11.82 1.66
C ILE A 82 -3.40 -11.86 3.14
N TYR A 83 -3.94 -12.98 3.64
CA TYR A 83 -4.24 -13.13 5.07
C TYR A 83 -3.00 -12.91 5.95
N LYS A 84 -1.83 -13.44 5.57
CA LYS A 84 -0.60 -13.24 6.35
C LYS A 84 -0.08 -11.80 6.29
N GLN A 85 -0.28 -11.10 5.18
CA GLN A 85 0.04 -9.66 5.08
C GLN A 85 -0.85 -8.84 6.02
N LEU A 86 -2.15 -9.15 6.07
CA LEU A 86 -3.11 -8.50 6.99
C LEU A 86 -2.78 -8.80 8.47
N VAL A 87 -2.45 -10.06 8.81
CA VAL A 87 -2.00 -10.43 10.17
C VAL A 87 -0.71 -9.73 10.57
N LYS A 88 0.21 -9.49 9.62
CA LYS A 88 1.42 -8.68 9.85
C LYS A 88 1.12 -7.19 10.09
N GLY A 89 -0.07 -6.72 9.72
CA GLY A 89 -0.54 -5.36 9.96
C GLY A 89 -0.74 -4.52 8.70
N SER A 90 -0.57 -5.08 7.49
CA SER A 90 -0.96 -4.39 6.25
C SER A 90 -2.44 -4.06 6.27
N ARG A 91 -2.82 -2.89 5.78
CA ARG A 91 -4.22 -2.46 5.61
C ARG A 91 -4.52 -1.91 4.23
N VAL A 92 -3.54 -1.86 3.31
CA VAL A 92 -3.76 -1.54 1.89
C VAL A 92 -3.23 -2.68 1.02
N LEU A 93 -4.09 -3.19 0.14
CA LEU A 93 -3.75 -4.28 -0.77
C LEU A 93 -3.91 -3.79 -2.22
N ASP A 94 -2.83 -3.75 -2.99
CA ASP A 94 -2.87 -3.62 -4.47
C ASP A 94 -3.09 -5.00 -5.10
N ILE A 95 -4.21 -5.20 -5.78
CA ILE A 95 -4.56 -6.44 -6.47
C ILE A 95 -4.81 -6.15 -7.95
N ARG A 96 -4.15 -6.91 -8.82
CA ARG A 96 -4.27 -6.73 -10.27
C ARG A 96 -4.89 -7.95 -10.90
N VAL A 97 -5.92 -7.75 -11.69
CA VAL A 97 -6.73 -8.81 -12.31
C VAL A 97 -6.80 -8.68 -13.82
N GLN A 98 -7.18 -9.76 -14.47
CA GLN A 98 -7.48 -9.82 -15.90
C GLN A 98 -8.83 -10.49 -16.16
N GLU A 99 -9.26 -10.60 -17.41
CA GLU A 99 -10.61 -10.98 -17.84
C GLU A 99 -11.19 -12.25 -17.21
N ASP A 100 -10.35 -13.24 -16.88
CA ASP A 100 -10.75 -14.51 -16.27
C ASP A 100 -10.82 -14.47 -14.73
N ARG A 101 -10.84 -13.26 -14.13
CA ARG A 101 -10.82 -13.01 -12.68
C ARG A 101 -9.61 -13.62 -11.96
N ARG A 102 -8.53 -13.90 -12.68
CA ARG A 102 -7.26 -14.30 -12.07
C ARG A 102 -6.43 -13.09 -11.75
N VAL A 103 -5.71 -13.18 -10.63
CA VAL A 103 -4.66 -12.24 -10.31
C VAL A 103 -3.52 -12.39 -11.32
N CYS A 104 -2.98 -11.28 -11.80
CA CYS A 104 -1.87 -11.25 -12.75
C CYS A 104 -0.86 -10.14 -12.44
N HIS A 105 0.28 -10.20 -13.10
CA HIS A 105 1.31 -9.15 -13.14
C HIS A 105 1.98 -9.23 -14.52
N GLY A 106 1.70 -8.26 -15.38
CA GLY A 106 1.95 -8.36 -16.82
C GLY A 106 1.31 -9.63 -17.40
N VAL A 107 2.12 -10.45 -18.07
CA VAL A 107 1.67 -11.70 -18.70
C VAL A 107 1.58 -12.89 -17.73
N LEU A 108 2.09 -12.75 -16.51
CA LEU A 108 2.12 -13.84 -15.55
C LEU A 108 0.84 -13.87 -14.75
N LYS A 109 0.29 -15.07 -14.55
CA LYS A 109 -0.91 -15.31 -13.74
C LYS A 109 -0.54 -15.93 -12.39
N SER A 110 -1.39 -15.68 -11.41
CA SER A 110 -1.40 -16.29 -10.09
C SER A 110 -2.71 -17.06 -9.92
N TYR A 111 -3.29 -17.07 -8.72
CA TYR A 111 -4.58 -17.70 -8.41
C TYR A 111 -5.79 -16.80 -8.71
N ASN A 112 -7.00 -17.37 -8.57
CA ASN A 112 -8.25 -16.63 -8.74
C ASN A 112 -8.45 -15.59 -7.60
N ILE A 113 -9.07 -14.46 -7.93
CA ILE A 113 -9.38 -13.38 -6.97
C ILE A 113 -10.21 -13.86 -5.76
N ASP A 114 -11.01 -14.92 -5.90
CA ASP A 114 -11.77 -15.53 -4.79
C ASP A 114 -10.88 -15.85 -3.59
N VAL A 115 -9.62 -16.24 -3.82
CA VAL A 115 -8.65 -16.52 -2.74
C VAL A 115 -8.33 -15.24 -1.96
N VAL A 116 -8.17 -14.10 -2.64
CA VAL A 116 -7.92 -12.80 -2.01
C VAL A 116 -9.15 -12.39 -1.18
N ILE A 117 -10.34 -12.48 -1.76
CA ILE A 117 -11.59 -12.09 -1.11
C ILE A 117 -11.83 -12.94 0.13
N ASN A 118 -11.61 -14.26 0.05
CA ASN A 118 -11.73 -15.15 1.20
C ASN A 118 -10.70 -14.84 2.30
N ASP A 119 -9.45 -14.51 1.94
CA ASP A 119 -8.44 -14.10 2.90
C ASP A 119 -8.82 -12.79 3.62
N VAL A 120 -9.37 -11.80 2.91
CA VAL A 120 -9.86 -10.53 3.48
C VAL A 120 -11.06 -10.78 4.40
N LYS A 121 -12.07 -11.53 3.94
CA LYS A 121 -13.26 -11.88 4.73
C LYS A 121 -12.88 -12.62 6.01
N LYS A 122 -11.95 -13.59 5.90
CA LYS A 122 -11.44 -14.32 7.06
C LYS A 122 -10.81 -13.36 8.07
N PHE A 123 -9.93 -12.48 7.63
CA PHE A 123 -9.30 -11.49 8.51
C PHE A 123 -10.34 -10.60 9.22
N ILE A 124 -11.34 -10.11 8.47
CA ILE A 124 -12.43 -9.29 8.99
C ILE A 124 -13.28 -10.06 10.01
N SER A 125 -13.55 -11.35 9.78
CA SER A 125 -14.30 -12.19 10.72
C SER A 125 -13.58 -12.43 12.05
N GLU A 126 -12.25 -12.32 12.05
CA GLU A 126 -11.39 -12.57 13.22
C GLU A 126 -10.96 -11.29 13.95
N THR A 127 -11.44 -10.12 13.50
CA THR A 127 -11.10 -8.80 14.05
C THR A 127 -12.37 -7.98 14.26
N GLN A 128 -12.30 -6.88 15.02
CA GLN A 128 -13.48 -6.07 15.37
C GLN A 128 -13.49 -4.72 14.65
N SER A 129 -12.39 -3.96 14.74
CA SER A 129 -12.34 -2.57 14.27
C SER A 129 -11.43 -2.33 13.06
N GLU A 130 -10.79 -3.38 12.55
CA GLU A 130 -9.83 -3.23 11.46
C GLU A 130 -10.52 -2.89 10.14
N ILE A 131 -9.98 -1.91 9.41
CA ILE A 131 -10.45 -1.48 8.09
C ILE A 131 -9.40 -1.84 7.05
N VAL A 132 -9.82 -2.41 5.92
CA VAL A 132 -8.94 -2.76 4.79
C VAL A 132 -9.27 -1.89 3.58
N ILE A 133 -8.27 -1.23 3.02
CA ILE A 133 -8.32 -0.62 1.70
C ILE A 133 -7.92 -1.68 0.69
N LEU A 134 -8.90 -2.19 -0.05
CA LEU A 134 -8.71 -3.19 -1.09
C LEU A 134 -8.73 -2.49 -2.43
N GLU A 135 -7.55 -2.22 -3.00
CA GLU A 135 -7.45 -1.78 -4.37
C GLU A 135 -7.49 -2.99 -5.30
N ILE A 136 -8.42 -2.96 -6.25
CA ILE A 136 -8.45 -3.90 -7.36
C ILE A 136 -8.43 -3.10 -8.66
N ARG A 137 -7.48 -3.44 -9.53
CA ARG A 137 -7.34 -2.81 -10.84
C ARG A 137 -7.22 -3.86 -11.94
N THR A 138 -7.72 -3.54 -13.12
CA THR A 138 -7.42 -4.35 -14.31
C THR A 138 -6.00 -4.08 -14.75
N GLU A 139 -5.21 -5.15 -14.90
CA GLU A 139 -3.80 -5.06 -15.26
C GLU A 139 -3.59 -4.43 -16.64
N PHE A 140 -2.47 -3.72 -16.80
CA PHE A 140 -2.14 -3.12 -18.09
C PHE A 140 -2.04 -4.18 -19.19
N GLY A 141 -2.64 -3.90 -20.35
CA GLY A 141 -2.72 -4.83 -21.48
C GLY A 141 -3.87 -5.85 -21.41
N HIS A 142 -4.61 -5.93 -20.30
CA HIS A 142 -5.72 -6.88 -20.13
C HIS A 142 -7.11 -6.23 -20.25
N GLN A 143 -8.15 -7.07 -20.25
CA GLN A 143 -9.54 -6.65 -20.26
C GLN A 143 -10.15 -6.72 -18.86
N ASP A 144 -11.15 -5.88 -18.60
CA ASP A 144 -11.90 -5.95 -17.35
C ASP A 144 -12.65 -7.29 -17.28
N PRO A 145 -12.70 -7.94 -16.10
CA PRO A 145 -13.61 -9.06 -15.92
C PRO A 145 -15.07 -8.60 -16.10
N ALA A 146 -15.90 -9.45 -16.68
CA ALA A 146 -17.31 -9.14 -16.91
C ALA A 146 -18.06 -8.91 -15.59
N GLU A 147 -18.86 -7.84 -15.53
CA GLU A 147 -19.71 -7.47 -14.37
C GLU A 147 -18.98 -7.50 -13.02
N PHE A 148 -17.69 -7.15 -13.03
CA PHE A 148 -16.83 -7.32 -11.88
C PHE A 148 -17.19 -6.40 -10.71
N ASP A 149 -17.69 -5.22 -11.00
CA ASP A 149 -18.25 -4.29 -10.02
C ASP A 149 -19.39 -4.94 -9.21
N LYS A 150 -20.37 -5.54 -9.88
CA LYS A 150 -21.48 -6.25 -9.22
C LYS A 150 -20.96 -7.41 -8.37
N TYR A 151 -20.05 -8.19 -8.93
CA TYR A 151 -19.41 -9.29 -8.21
C TYR A 151 -18.71 -8.81 -6.93
N LEU A 152 -17.97 -7.70 -6.96
CA LEU A 152 -17.31 -7.16 -5.76
C LEU A 152 -18.32 -6.69 -4.71
N VAL A 153 -19.41 -6.05 -5.13
CA VAL A 153 -20.50 -5.63 -4.23
C VAL A 153 -21.17 -6.83 -3.59
N GLU A 154 -21.50 -7.87 -4.36
CA GLU A 154 -22.07 -9.12 -3.85
C GLU A 154 -21.13 -9.84 -2.88
N GLN A 155 -19.82 -9.80 -3.14
CA GLN A 155 -18.84 -10.44 -2.28
C GLN A 155 -18.76 -9.75 -0.92
N PHE A 156 -18.66 -8.42 -0.85
CA PHE A 156 -18.42 -7.74 0.43
C PHE A 156 -19.71 -7.27 1.14
N GLY A 157 -20.78 -7.00 0.40
CA GLY A 157 -22.08 -6.60 0.97
C GLY A 157 -21.95 -5.50 2.02
N ASP A 158 -22.54 -5.72 3.18
CA ASP A 158 -22.56 -4.77 4.32
C ASP A 158 -21.16 -4.50 4.93
N LEU A 159 -20.13 -5.24 4.53
CA LEU A 159 -18.75 -4.95 4.93
C LEU A 159 -18.18 -3.75 4.16
N LEU A 160 -18.82 -3.28 3.08
CA LEU A 160 -18.34 -2.15 2.30
C LEU A 160 -18.54 -0.84 3.06
N ILE A 161 -17.49 -0.02 3.08
CA ILE A 161 -17.60 1.41 3.36
C ILE A 161 -17.85 2.07 2.01
N HIS A 162 -19.06 2.60 1.81
CA HIS A 162 -19.45 3.22 0.54
C HIS A 162 -18.64 4.47 0.24
N GLN A 163 -18.55 4.85 -1.04
CA GLN A 163 -17.82 6.03 -1.46
C GLN A 163 -18.47 7.31 -0.92
N ASP A 164 -17.82 7.94 0.05
CA ASP A 164 -18.25 9.20 0.66
C ASP A 164 -17.04 10.03 1.08
N ASP A 165 -16.90 11.23 0.54
CA ASP A 165 -15.84 12.19 0.90
C ASP A 165 -15.80 12.46 2.40
N ARG A 166 -16.94 12.40 3.09
CA ARG A 166 -17.02 12.65 4.53
C ARG A 166 -16.39 11.53 5.33
N ALA A 167 -16.19 10.34 4.75
CA ALA A 167 -15.58 9.21 5.44
C ALA A 167 -14.19 9.55 6.02
N PHE A 168 -13.39 10.36 5.32
CA PHE A 168 -12.07 10.78 5.80
C PHE A 168 -12.11 11.45 7.17
N HIS A 169 -13.18 12.16 7.49
CA HIS A 169 -13.41 12.85 8.77
C HIS A 169 -14.27 12.06 9.75
N LYS A 170 -14.64 10.83 9.43
CA LYS A 170 -15.27 9.92 10.39
C LYS A 170 -14.19 9.18 11.18
N THR A 171 -14.52 8.89 12.42
CA THR A 171 -13.79 7.96 13.26
C THR A 171 -13.98 6.54 12.74
N VAL A 172 -13.07 5.63 13.10
CA VAL A 172 -13.21 4.20 12.78
C VAL A 172 -14.52 3.66 13.33
N ALA A 173 -14.91 4.05 14.55
CA ALA A 173 -16.15 3.62 15.18
C ALA A 173 -17.41 4.03 14.38
N GLU A 174 -17.43 5.23 13.80
CA GLU A 174 -18.55 5.71 12.98
C GLU A 174 -18.67 5.02 11.61
N LEU A 175 -17.62 4.35 11.15
CA LEU A 175 -17.62 3.61 9.90
C LEU A 175 -18.09 2.16 10.05
N LEU A 176 -18.02 1.63 11.28
CA LEU A 176 -18.53 0.30 11.58
C LEU A 176 -20.05 0.24 11.39
N PRO A 177 -20.61 -0.88 10.90
CA PRO A 177 -19.94 -2.17 10.69
C PRO A 177 -19.14 -2.30 9.37
N GLY A 178 -19.13 -1.27 8.52
CA GLY A 178 -18.33 -1.24 7.29
C GLY A 178 -16.83 -1.31 7.60
N ARG A 179 -16.11 -2.20 6.90
CA ARG A 179 -14.69 -2.50 7.15
C ARG A 179 -13.84 -2.67 5.89
N VAL A 180 -14.42 -2.53 4.70
CA VAL A 180 -13.72 -2.63 3.42
C VAL A 180 -13.95 -1.37 2.60
N ILE A 181 -12.90 -0.60 2.36
CA ILE A 181 -12.87 0.42 1.31
C ILE A 181 -12.39 -0.27 0.03
N CYS A 182 -13.32 -0.66 -0.84
CA CYS A 182 -12.99 -1.36 -2.08
C CYS A 182 -12.82 -0.36 -3.22
N VAL A 183 -11.58 -0.10 -3.63
CA VAL A 183 -11.27 0.78 -4.76
C VAL A 183 -11.21 -0.04 -6.04
N TRP A 184 -12.18 0.15 -6.93
CA TRP A 184 -12.22 -0.52 -8.23
C TRP A 184 -11.74 0.40 -9.35
N LYS A 185 -10.68 -0.03 -10.06
CA LYS A 185 -10.07 0.70 -11.18
C LYS A 185 -10.18 -0.11 -12.48
N PRO A 186 -11.36 -0.07 -13.14
CA PRO A 186 -11.51 -0.69 -14.46
C PRO A 186 -10.71 0.08 -15.53
N ARG A 187 -10.41 -0.58 -16.64
CA ARG A 187 -9.75 0.03 -17.81
C ARG A 187 -10.73 0.47 -18.90
N LYS A 188 -11.81 -0.27 -19.11
CA LYS A 188 -12.77 -0.08 -20.20
C LYS A 188 -14.19 0.12 -19.70
N THR A 189 -14.59 -0.56 -18.63
CA THR A 189 -15.90 -0.32 -18.04
C THR A 189 -15.93 1.01 -17.29
N PRO A 190 -17.11 1.63 -17.13
CA PRO A 190 -17.23 2.88 -16.39
C PRO A 190 -16.70 2.74 -14.96
N ALA A 191 -16.00 3.77 -14.48
CA ALA A 191 -15.56 3.81 -13.09
C ALA A 191 -16.78 3.94 -12.14
N PRO A 192 -16.66 3.48 -10.88
CA PRO A 192 -17.65 3.76 -9.86
C PRO A 192 -17.96 5.26 -9.75
N LYS A 193 -19.23 5.59 -9.50
CA LYS A 193 -19.75 6.95 -9.38
C LYS A 193 -19.74 7.43 -7.92
N PRO A 194 -19.79 8.76 -7.68
CA PRO A 194 -20.06 9.32 -6.35
C PRO A 194 -21.28 8.69 -5.69
N GLY A 195 -21.08 8.16 -4.48
CA GLY A 195 -22.12 7.48 -3.69
C GLY A 195 -22.26 5.98 -3.94
N ASP A 196 -21.55 5.41 -4.92
CA ASP A 196 -21.57 3.96 -5.17
C ASP A 196 -20.94 3.17 -3.99
N PRO A 197 -21.27 1.87 -3.83
CA PRO A 197 -20.64 1.02 -2.84
C PRO A 197 -19.11 0.86 -3.02
N LEU A 198 -18.63 0.98 -4.26
CA LEU A 198 -17.21 0.90 -4.62
C LEU A 198 -16.61 2.28 -4.82
N TRP A 199 -15.34 2.42 -4.47
CA TRP A 199 -14.59 3.65 -4.62
C TRP A 199 -13.92 3.70 -6.00
N SER A 200 -14.00 4.85 -6.66
CA SER A 200 -13.35 5.04 -7.97
C SER A 200 -11.84 5.29 -7.86
N ALA A 201 -11.14 5.19 -9.00
CA ALA A 201 -9.71 5.46 -9.09
C ALA A 201 -9.30 6.86 -8.60
N GLY A 202 -10.23 7.83 -8.59
CA GLY A 202 -9.98 9.19 -8.12
C GLY A 202 -9.68 9.29 -6.62
N TYR A 203 -9.99 8.26 -5.83
CA TYR A 203 -9.81 8.26 -4.38
C TYR A 203 -8.55 7.55 -3.90
N LEU A 204 -7.83 6.84 -4.75
CA LEU A 204 -6.51 6.29 -4.42
C LEU A 204 -5.55 6.66 -5.55
N LYS A 205 -4.76 7.70 -5.32
CA LYS A 205 -3.82 8.24 -6.29
C LYS A 205 -2.40 7.84 -5.94
N ASP A 206 -1.56 7.72 -6.95
CA ASP A 206 -0.14 7.44 -6.81
C ASP A 206 0.63 8.07 -7.98
N ASN A 207 1.94 8.23 -7.81
CA ASN A 207 2.85 8.58 -8.88
C ASN A 207 3.84 7.43 -9.08
N TRP A 208 3.51 6.51 -9.99
CA TRP A 208 4.44 5.46 -10.38
C TRP A 208 5.73 6.05 -10.96
N ILE A 209 6.86 5.52 -10.51
CA ILE A 209 8.20 5.91 -10.99
C ILE A 209 8.90 4.62 -11.35
N ASP A 210 9.10 4.44 -12.66
CA ASP A 210 9.74 3.26 -13.23
C ASP A 210 11.27 3.41 -13.19
N THR A 211 11.88 2.97 -12.08
CA THR A 211 13.33 3.05 -11.89
C THR A 211 13.84 1.99 -10.94
N ASP A 212 15.05 1.49 -11.20
CA ASP A 212 15.78 0.61 -10.27
C ASP A 212 16.81 1.36 -9.41
N LEU A 213 16.83 2.69 -9.50
CA LEU A 213 17.73 3.61 -8.80
C LEU A 213 17.08 4.08 -7.48
N PRO A 214 17.62 3.68 -6.32
CA PRO A 214 16.90 3.83 -5.06
C PRO A 214 16.85 5.27 -4.53
N SER A 215 17.91 6.07 -4.66
CA SER A 215 17.92 7.48 -4.21
C SER A 215 17.02 8.33 -5.09
N THR A 216 17.04 8.11 -6.41
CA THR A 216 16.13 8.73 -7.36
C THR A 216 14.68 8.43 -7.02
N LYS A 217 14.34 7.16 -6.75
CA LYS A 217 12.99 6.77 -6.30
C LYS A 217 12.62 7.46 -4.98
N PHE A 218 13.51 7.45 -3.99
CA PHE A 218 13.31 8.07 -2.68
C PHE A 218 12.99 9.56 -2.79
N GLU A 219 13.84 10.33 -3.47
CA GLU A 219 13.66 11.79 -3.61
C GLU A 219 12.47 12.14 -4.50
N SER A 220 12.20 11.34 -5.54
CA SER A 220 11.00 11.55 -6.38
C SER A 220 9.71 11.30 -5.62
N ASN A 221 9.66 10.25 -4.79
CA ASN A 221 8.55 9.99 -3.88
C ASN A 221 8.35 11.15 -2.89
N MET A 222 9.44 11.64 -2.29
CA MET A 222 9.41 12.78 -1.38
C MET A 222 8.85 14.04 -2.06
N LYS A 223 9.34 14.35 -3.27
CA LYS A 223 8.88 15.48 -4.07
C LYS A 223 7.41 15.37 -4.46
N ASN A 224 6.95 14.21 -4.92
CA ASN A 224 5.56 14.05 -5.34
C ASN A 224 4.61 14.11 -4.13
N MET A 225 5.03 13.54 -2.99
CA MET A 225 4.29 13.66 -1.72
C MET A 225 4.24 15.12 -1.23
N SER A 226 5.33 15.88 -1.35
CA SER A 226 5.39 17.30 -0.97
C SER A 226 4.56 18.23 -1.86
N GLN A 227 3.94 17.71 -2.92
CA GLN A 227 3.01 18.45 -3.78
C GLN A 227 1.55 18.16 -3.45
N GLN A 228 1.28 17.15 -2.61
CA GLN A 228 -0.08 16.82 -2.20
C GLN A 228 -0.58 17.79 -1.12
N GLU A 229 -1.89 17.94 -1.05
CA GLU A 229 -2.55 18.61 0.07
C GLU A 229 -2.38 17.82 1.37
N PRO A 230 -2.39 18.49 2.54
CA PRO A 230 -2.43 17.84 3.86
C PRO A 230 -3.58 16.84 3.98
N VAL A 231 -3.38 15.76 4.73
CA VAL A 231 -4.39 14.72 4.91
C VAL A 231 -5.68 15.23 5.55
N SER A 232 -5.60 16.32 6.32
CA SER A 232 -6.76 16.94 6.99
C SER A 232 -7.70 17.68 6.05
N THR A 233 -7.29 17.99 4.82
CA THR A 233 -8.15 18.67 3.83
C THR A 233 -8.40 17.83 2.59
N ARG A 234 -7.54 16.86 2.32
CA ARG A 234 -7.55 16.05 1.11
C ARG A 234 -8.61 14.95 1.17
N LYS A 235 -9.38 14.80 0.08
CA LYS A 235 -10.49 13.83 -0.03
C LYS A 235 -10.13 12.58 -0.85
N TYR A 236 -8.85 12.22 -0.86
CA TYR A 236 -8.35 11.02 -1.51
C TYR A 236 -7.12 10.49 -0.77
N PHE A 237 -6.94 9.18 -0.82
CA PHE A 237 -5.72 8.51 -0.42
C PHE A 237 -4.61 8.81 -1.43
N TYR A 238 -3.44 9.22 -0.93
CA TYR A 238 -2.24 9.30 -1.74
C TYR A 238 -1.25 8.23 -1.28
N ARG A 239 -0.85 7.38 -2.22
CA ARG A 239 0.10 6.30 -2.00
C ARG A 239 1.50 6.70 -2.43
N VAL A 240 2.42 6.57 -1.49
CA VAL A 240 3.85 6.52 -1.73
C VAL A 240 4.29 5.06 -1.79
N GLU A 241 5.08 4.71 -2.80
CA GLU A 241 5.57 3.33 -2.98
C GLU A 241 7.07 3.22 -2.74
N ASN A 242 7.43 2.58 -1.63
CA ASN A 242 8.80 2.24 -1.25
C ASN A 242 9.27 0.96 -1.97
N THR A 243 9.23 1.00 -3.30
CA THR A 243 9.61 -0.08 -4.20
C THR A 243 10.46 0.48 -5.33
N VAL A 244 11.31 -0.36 -5.92
CA VAL A 244 12.06 -0.02 -7.15
C VAL A 244 11.82 -1.12 -8.17
N THR A 245 11.79 -0.72 -9.44
CA THR A 245 11.34 -1.56 -10.55
C THR A 245 12.52 -2.13 -11.31
N PRO A 246 12.65 -3.47 -11.45
CA PRO A 246 13.68 -4.06 -12.28
C PRO A 246 13.69 -3.48 -13.71
N GLN A 247 14.87 -3.09 -14.21
CA GLN A 247 15.02 -2.55 -15.56
C GLN A 247 15.65 -3.60 -16.49
N PRO A 248 15.17 -3.71 -17.75
CA PRO A 248 15.62 -4.75 -18.68
C PRO A 248 17.08 -4.58 -19.13
N ASP A 249 17.65 -3.39 -18.98
CA ASP A 249 19.05 -3.08 -19.26
C ASP A 249 20.00 -3.40 -18.08
N ASN A 250 19.49 -3.97 -16.99
CA ASN A 250 20.27 -4.38 -15.82
C ASN A 250 20.43 -5.91 -15.77
N PRO A 251 21.62 -6.47 -15.49
CA PRO A 251 21.80 -7.91 -15.27
C PRO A 251 21.02 -8.48 -14.07
N VAL A 252 20.62 -7.64 -13.10
CA VAL A 252 19.81 -8.05 -11.94
C VAL A 252 18.37 -7.62 -12.15
N VAL A 253 17.57 -8.54 -12.70
CA VAL A 253 16.15 -8.32 -13.02
C VAL A 253 15.17 -8.99 -12.05
N CYS A 254 15.65 -9.80 -11.11
CA CYS A 254 14.79 -10.39 -10.09
C CYS A 254 14.30 -9.30 -9.11
N VAL A 255 13.02 -9.32 -8.76
CA VAL A 255 12.37 -8.28 -7.93
C VAL A 255 13.02 -8.18 -6.56
N TRP A 256 13.28 -9.31 -5.90
CA TRP A 256 13.82 -9.31 -4.53
C TRP A 256 15.18 -8.59 -4.39
N PRO A 257 16.22 -8.90 -5.19
CA PRO A 257 17.47 -8.13 -5.18
C PRO A 257 17.31 -6.63 -5.50
N VAL A 258 16.34 -6.28 -6.35
CA VAL A 258 16.11 -4.89 -6.76
C VAL A 258 15.42 -4.13 -5.63
N THR A 259 14.30 -4.62 -5.11
CA THR A 259 13.52 -3.94 -4.05
C THR A 259 14.30 -3.79 -2.73
N LYS A 260 15.24 -4.71 -2.45
CA LYS A 260 16.18 -4.59 -1.32
C LYS A 260 17.03 -3.32 -1.35
N ARG A 261 17.15 -2.64 -2.48
CA ARG A 261 17.91 -1.39 -2.60
C ARG A 261 17.24 -0.23 -1.86
N ILE A 262 15.93 -0.26 -1.67
CA ILE A 262 15.17 0.85 -1.05
C ILE A 262 14.38 0.43 0.21
N ARG A 263 13.92 -0.83 0.28
CA ARG A 263 12.99 -1.29 1.34
C ARG A 263 13.43 -0.95 2.76
N GLY A 264 14.73 -1.04 3.07
CA GLY A 264 15.28 -0.79 4.41
C GLY A 264 15.24 0.67 4.87
N TYR A 265 14.82 1.61 4.01
CA TYR A 265 14.82 3.05 4.30
C TYR A 265 13.43 3.61 4.60
N ALA A 266 12.46 2.78 4.98
CA ALA A 266 11.10 3.23 5.29
C ALA A 266 11.06 4.23 6.46
N ARG A 267 11.76 3.93 7.56
CA ARG A 267 11.87 4.84 8.72
C ARG A 267 12.59 6.13 8.36
N LEU A 268 13.68 6.04 7.60
CA LEU A 268 14.37 7.22 7.05
C LEU A 268 13.42 8.08 6.22
N PHE A 269 12.61 7.48 5.34
CA PHE A 269 11.64 8.22 4.52
C PHE A 269 10.67 9.01 5.39
N ILE A 270 10.13 8.39 6.44
CA ILE A 270 9.23 9.05 7.39
C ILE A 270 9.98 10.18 8.14
N ALA A 271 11.18 9.91 8.66
CA ALA A 271 12.01 10.92 9.33
C ALA A 271 12.28 12.14 8.43
N GLN A 272 12.59 11.90 7.15
CA GLN A 272 12.78 12.95 6.15
C GLN A 272 11.48 13.70 5.82
N ALA A 273 10.33 13.02 5.84
CA ALA A 273 9.04 13.69 5.69
C ALA A 273 8.78 14.68 6.83
N PHE A 274 9.12 14.30 8.08
CA PHE A 274 9.01 15.19 9.24
C PHE A 274 10.01 16.34 9.17
N SER A 275 11.29 16.05 8.94
CA SER A 275 12.33 17.09 8.91
C SER A 275 12.13 18.12 7.80
N ARG A 276 11.51 17.73 6.68
CA ARG A 276 11.19 18.60 5.55
C ARG A 276 9.79 19.24 5.62
N GLY A 277 9.01 18.97 6.67
CA GLY A 277 7.69 19.57 6.88
C GLY A 277 6.58 19.06 5.95
N PHE A 278 6.67 17.79 5.52
CA PHE A 278 5.71 17.13 4.61
C PHE A 278 5.03 15.91 5.23
N ALA A 279 5.31 15.60 6.51
CA ALA A 279 4.76 14.42 7.19
C ALA A 279 3.22 14.44 7.30
N ASP A 280 2.61 15.62 7.30
CA ASP A 280 1.16 15.83 7.29
C ASP A 280 0.48 15.42 5.97
N ARG A 281 1.25 15.04 4.94
CA ARG A 281 0.74 14.60 3.62
C ARG A 281 0.83 13.09 3.42
N LEU A 282 1.64 12.41 4.24
CA LEU A 282 1.82 10.95 4.19
C LEU A 282 0.55 10.25 4.68
N GLN A 283 0.00 9.35 3.87
CA GLN A 283 -1.23 8.63 4.21
C GLN A 283 -1.18 7.16 3.87
N VAL A 284 -0.84 6.78 2.64
CA VAL A 284 -0.62 5.37 2.29
C VAL A 284 0.85 5.18 1.98
N PHE A 285 1.50 4.25 2.66
CA PHE A 285 2.89 3.89 2.39
C PHE A 285 2.98 2.41 2.07
N SER A 286 3.40 2.08 0.85
CA SER A 286 3.42 0.69 0.36
C SER A 286 4.82 0.17 0.11
N THR A 287 5.02 -1.14 0.26
CA THR A 287 6.31 -1.78 -0.01
C THR A 287 6.16 -3.17 -0.63
N ASP A 288 7.24 -3.68 -1.21
CA ASP A 288 7.35 -5.10 -1.56
C ASP A 288 7.83 -5.89 -0.35
N PHE A 289 7.40 -7.14 -0.25
CA PHE A 289 7.79 -8.10 0.77
C PHE A 289 7.66 -7.55 2.19
N ILE A 290 6.47 -7.07 2.54
CA ILE A 290 6.21 -6.41 3.82
C ILE A 290 6.81 -7.15 5.03
N ASP A 291 7.40 -6.38 5.95
CA ASP A 291 7.85 -6.83 7.25
C ASP A 291 7.20 -6.03 8.39
N GLU A 292 7.46 -6.48 9.61
CA GLU A 292 6.89 -5.92 10.82
C GLU A 292 7.46 -4.54 11.15
N ASP A 293 8.73 -4.26 10.82
CA ASP A 293 9.33 -2.96 11.08
C ASP A 293 8.70 -1.87 10.21
N PHE A 294 8.42 -2.18 8.93
CA PHE A 294 7.68 -1.29 8.03
C PHE A 294 6.27 -0.96 8.56
N VAL A 295 5.57 -1.97 9.07
CA VAL A 295 4.24 -1.79 9.68
C VAL A 295 4.36 -0.89 10.91
N ASP A 296 5.27 -1.20 11.82
CA ASP A 296 5.48 -0.43 13.05
C ASP A 296 5.84 1.02 12.74
N ALA A 297 6.65 1.25 11.70
CA ALA A 297 7.02 2.58 11.26
C ALA A 297 5.80 3.43 10.88
N CYS A 298 4.83 2.85 10.16
CA CYS A 298 3.58 3.51 9.76
C CYS A 298 2.60 3.67 10.94
N VAL A 299 2.41 2.60 11.72
CA VAL A 299 1.51 2.60 12.88
C VAL A 299 1.99 3.59 13.94
N GLY A 300 3.31 3.75 14.11
CA GLY A 300 3.90 4.73 15.01
C GLY A 300 3.52 6.17 14.67
N VAL A 301 3.51 6.54 13.39
CA VAL A 301 3.03 7.86 12.95
C VAL A 301 1.53 8.03 13.24
N THR A 302 0.75 6.98 13.01
CA THR A 302 -0.69 6.99 13.33
C THR A 302 -0.94 7.23 14.82
N TYR A 303 -0.21 6.52 15.68
CA TYR A 303 -0.24 6.72 17.12
C TYR A 303 0.17 8.16 17.49
N ALA A 304 1.25 8.69 16.91
CA ALA A 304 1.71 10.04 17.20
C ALA A 304 0.66 11.11 16.82
N ARG A 305 -0.01 10.96 15.67
CA ARG A 305 -1.09 11.86 15.24
C ARG A 305 -2.30 11.80 16.16
N LEU A 306 -2.67 10.60 16.61
CA LEU A 306 -3.79 10.41 17.55
C LEU A 306 -3.52 11.10 18.90
N GLU A 307 -2.26 11.08 19.34
CA GLU A 307 -1.79 11.70 20.58
C GLU A 307 -1.47 13.20 20.44
N GLY A 308 -1.66 13.79 19.25
CA GLY A 308 -1.35 15.20 18.99
C GLY A 308 0.15 15.54 18.98
N LYS A 309 0.99 14.54 18.74
CA LYS A 309 2.47 14.66 18.69
C LYS A 309 3.02 14.81 17.25
N ALA A 310 2.16 14.67 16.24
CA ALA A 310 2.51 14.68 14.81
C ALA A 310 1.39 15.29 13.97
#